data_AF-A0A523FD21-F1
#
_entry.id   AF-A0A523FD21-F1
#
_cell.length_a   1.000
_cell.length_b   1.000
_cell.length_c   1.000
_cell.angle_alpha   90.00
_cell.angle_beta   90.00
_cell.angle_gamma   90.00
#
_symmetry.space_group_name_H-M   'P 1'
#
loop_
_entity.id
_entity.type
_entity.pdbx_description
1 polymer ?
#
loop_
_entity_poly.entity_id
_entity_poly.type
_entity_poly.pdbx_seq_one_letter_code
_entity_poly.pdbx_strand_id
1 'polypeptide(L)' 'MRKLAVAVALLGIVGMGAFPAYADCIYDMQKAKEAVDSMPDGRAKEMASRELRMAMEAAVEGDEKMCLVHVGVCAQYTGR' A
#
# COMPACT_ATOMS: atom_id res chain seq x y z
N MET A 1 31.07 -14.59 -2.55
CA MET A 1 31.00 -13.45 -3.50
C MET A 1 29.81 -13.66 -4.42
N ARG A 2 28.94 -12.64 -4.51
CA ARG A 2 28.10 -12.30 -5.69
C ARG A 2 27.01 -13.33 -6.05
N LYS A 3 25.79 -13.01 -6.45
CA LYS A 3 25.08 -11.77 -6.79
C LYS A 3 23.63 -12.23 -7.10
N LEU A 4 22.65 -11.41 -6.74
CA LEU A 4 21.46 -11.07 -7.54
C LEU A 4 20.69 -12.21 -8.22
N ALA A 5 19.44 -12.42 -7.79
CA ALA A 5 18.29 -12.39 -8.69
C ALA A 5 16.99 -12.36 -7.88
N VAL A 6 16.69 -11.19 -7.33
CA VAL A 6 15.31 -10.79 -7.06
C VAL A 6 14.64 -10.64 -8.43
N ALA A 7 13.81 -11.60 -8.80
CA ALA A 7 12.84 -11.46 -9.89
C ALA A 7 11.47 -11.56 -9.21
N VAL A 8 10.92 -10.46 -8.69
CA VAL A 8 9.96 -9.61 -9.41
C VAL A 8 9.06 -10.43 -10.34
N ALA A 9 8.29 -11.34 -9.75
CA ALA A 9 7.07 -11.85 -10.36
C ALA A 9 5.92 -10.89 -9.99
N LEU A 10 5.91 -9.69 -10.59
CA LEU A 10 4.86 -8.67 -10.46
C LEU A 10 4.06 -8.48 -11.77
N LEU A 11 3.93 -9.54 -12.57
CA LEU A 11 3.19 -9.52 -13.82
C LEU A 11 2.39 -10.81 -13.94
N GLY A 12 1.15 -10.81 -13.46
CA GLY A 12 0.31 -12.00 -13.61
C GLY A 12 -1.07 -12.04 -12.96
N ILE A 13 -1.56 -10.97 -12.32
CA ILE A 13 -2.95 -10.94 -11.83
C ILE A 13 -3.71 -9.80 -12.51
N VAL A 14 -3.79 -9.87 -13.84
CA VAL A 14 -4.87 -9.23 -14.60
C VAL A 14 -5.86 -10.36 -14.87
N GLY A 15 -6.72 -10.66 -13.90
CA GLY A 15 -7.62 -11.81 -14.05
C GLY A 15 -8.31 -12.27 -12.78
N MET A 16 -8.85 -11.36 -11.97
CA MET A 16 -9.93 -11.66 -11.01
C MET A 16 -10.57 -10.33 -10.65
N GLY A 17 -11.91 -10.31 -10.64
CA GLY A 17 -12.73 -9.10 -10.74
C GLY A 17 -12.21 -7.92 -9.93
N ALA A 18 -12.02 -6.79 -10.60
CA ALA A 18 -12.12 -5.49 -9.96
C ALA A 18 -13.57 -5.36 -9.46
N PHE A 19 -13.81 -5.88 -8.26
CA PHE A 19 -14.98 -5.50 -7.49
C PHE A 19 -14.87 -3.98 -7.31
N PRO A 20 -15.92 -3.20 -7.63
CA PRO A 20 -15.86 -1.74 -7.61
C PRO A 20 -15.41 -1.18 -6.24
N ALA A 21 -15.65 -1.94 -5.17
CA ALA A 21 -15.24 -1.62 -3.81
C ALA A 21 -13.69 -1.73 -3.60
N TYR A 22 -13.03 -2.62 -4.34
CA TYR A 22 -11.57 -2.72 -4.37
C TYR A 22 -10.91 -1.49 -5.04
N ALA A 23 -11.59 -0.88 -6.00
CA ALA A 23 -11.06 0.26 -6.74
C ALA A 23 -10.81 1.47 -5.81
N ASP A 24 -11.69 1.66 -4.81
CA ASP A 24 -11.58 2.75 -3.84
C ASP A 24 -10.32 2.58 -2.97
N CYS A 25 -10.06 1.36 -2.46
CA CYS A 25 -8.86 1.15 -1.66
C CYS A 25 -7.56 1.27 -2.47
N ILE A 26 -7.53 0.75 -3.71
CA ILE A 26 -6.35 0.91 -4.58
C ILE A 26 -6.07 2.40 -4.85
N TYR A 27 -7.10 3.19 -5.11
CA TYR A 27 -6.97 4.63 -5.36
C TYR A 27 -6.44 5.37 -4.12
N ASP A 28 -7.00 5.10 -2.94
CA ASP A 28 -6.55 5.76 -1.71
C ASP A 28 -5.15 5.30 -1.28
N MET A 29 -4.77 4.03 -1.53
CA MET A 29 -3.40 3.56 -1.36
C MET A 29 -2.41 4.32 -2.24
N GLN A 30 -2.74 4.60 -3.51
CA GLN A 30 -1.87 5.35 -4.40
C GLN A 30 -1.64 6.77 -3.85
N LYS A 31 -2.71 7.45 -3.43
CA LYS A 31 -2.61 8.76 -2.78
C LYS A 31 -1.82 8.72 -1.48
N ALA A 32 -1.99 7.68 -0.68
CA ALA A 32 -1.25 7.50 0.56
C ALA A 32 0.23 7.30 0.27
N LYS A 33 0.58 6.51 -0.76
CA LYS A 33 1.95 6.31 -1.21
C LYS A 33 2.63 7.60 -1.62
N GLU A 34 1.98 8.42 -2.46
CA GLU A 34 2.53 9.72 -2.88
C GLU A 34 2.81 10.62 -1.68
N ALA A 35 1.89 10.66 -0.71
CA ALA A 35 2.09 11.43 0.51
C ALA A 35 3.27 10.90 1.33
N VAL A 36 3.37 9.58 1.54
CA VAL A 36 4.49 8.95 2.27
C VAL A 36 5.83 9.21 1.59
N ASP A 37 5.90 9.09 0.26
CA ASP A 37 7.13 9.33 -0.49
C ASP A 37 7.62 10.78 -0.36
N SER A 38 6.69 11.73 -0.21
CA SER A 38 6.98 13.15 0.00
C SER A 38 7.41 13.51 1.44
N MET A 39 7.22 12.59 2.41
CA MET A 39 7.58 12.85 3.80
C MET A 39 9.10 12.88 4.00
N PRO A 40 9.61 13.75 4.89
CA PRO A 40 10.99 13.65 5.36
C PRO A 40 11.19 12.35 6.11
N ASP A 41 12.42 11.83 6.07
CA ASP A 41 12.76 10.62 6.81
C ASP A 41 12.61 10.84 8.32
N GLY A 42 12.10 9.81 9.00
CA GLY A 42 11.84 9.86 10.43
C GLY A 42 10.69 8.95 10.83
N ARG A 43 10.41 8.93 12.13
CA ARG A 43 9.44 8.00 12.74
C ARG A 43 8.04 8.08 12.11
N ALA A 44 7.57 9.26 11.73
CA ALA A 44 6.26 9.41 11.10
C ALA A 44 6.21 8.72 9.72
N LYS A 45 7.25 8.90 8.90
CA LYS A 45 7.36 8.24 7.60
C LYS A 45 7.49 6.72 7.74
N GLU A 46 8.24 6.24 8.74
CA GLU A 46 8.35 4.80 9.03
C GLU A 46 7.00 4.19 9.40
N MET A 47 6.24 4.86 10.28
CA MET A 47 4.90 4.41 10.66
C MET A 47 3.93 4.45 9.48
N ALA A 48 3.91 5.54 8.72
CA ALA A 48 3.07 5.67 7.53
C ALA A 48 3.42 4.61 6.46
N SER A 49 4.71 4.35 6.23
CA SER A 49 5.18 3.31 5.30
C SER A 49 4.78 1.91 5.76
N ARG A 50 4.83 1.63 7.07
CA ARG A 50 4.38 0.36 7.64
C ARG A 50 2.90 0.14 7.42
N GLU A 51 2.07 1.13 7.74
CA GLU A 51 0.62 1.04 7.55
C GLU A 51 0.25 0.92 6.06
N LEU A 52 0.90 1.69 5.19
CA LEU A 52 0.73 1.56 3.74
C LEU A 52 1.06 0.14 3.25
N ARG A 53 2.12 -0.48 3.79
CA ARG A 53 2.46 -1.87 3.45
C ARG A 53 1.39 -2.85 3.92
N MET A 54 0.87 -2.69 5.14
CA MET A 54 -0.23 -3.53 5.65
C MET A 54 -1.49 -3.41 4.78
N ALA A 55 -1.79 -2.19 4.29
CA ALA A 55 -2.89 -1.97 3.35
C ALA A 55 -2.67 -2.73 2.03
N MET A 56 -1.44 -2.73 1.49
CA MET A 56 -1.11 -3.48 0.28
C MET A 56 -1.23 -4.99 0.47
N GLU A 57 -0.80 -5.51 1.62
CA GLU A 57 -0.93 -6.94 1.96
C GLU A 57 -2.42 -7.33 2.04
N ALA A 58 -3.25 -6.54 2.71
CA ALA A 58 -4.71 -6.73 2.75
C ALA A 58 -5.35 -6.65 1.35
N ALA A 59 -4.88 -5.71 0.51
CA ALA A 59 -5.30 -5.59 -0.88
C ALA A 59 -4.86 -6.79 -1.76
N VAL A 60 -3.80 -7.51 -1.42
CA VAL A 60 -3.44 -8.75 -2.12
C VAL A 60 -4.32 -9.91 -1.65
N GLU A 61 -4.72 -9.91 -0.39
CA GLU A 61 -5.51 -10.98 0.24
C GLU A 61 -7.02 -10.95 -0.06
N GLY A 62 -7.53 -9.88 -0.67
CA GLY A 62 -8.97 -9.72 -0.88
C GLY A 62 -9.67 -8.99 0.28
N ASP A 63 -8.94 -8.53 1.30
CA ASP A 63 -9.51 -7.90 2.50
C ASP A 63 -9.56 -6.37 2.35
N GLU A 64 -10.58 -5.92 1.62
CA GLU A 64 -10.83 -4.49 1.37
C GLU A 64 -11.02 -3.69 2.67
N LYS A 65 -11.68 -4.28 3.68
CA LYS A 65 -11.93 -3.59 4.96
C LYS A 65 -10.61 -3.30 5.66
N MET A 66 -9.71 -4.28 5.74
CA MET A 66 -8.39 -4.09 6.32
C MET A 66 -7.53 -3.15 5.50
N CYS A 67 -7.66 -3.20 4.17
CA CYS A 67 -7.01 -2.25 3.28
C CYS A 67 -7.41 -0.80 3.65
N LEU A 68 -8.71 -0.50 3.72
CA LEU A 68 -9.21 0.84 4.08
C LEU A 68 -8.80 1.27 5.49
N VAL A 69 -8.79 0.36 6.46
CA VAL A 69 -8.31 0.65 7.83
C VAL A 69 -6.86 1.11 7.80
N HIS A 70 -5.99 0.34 7.17
CA HIS A 70 -4.55 0.64 7.13
C HIS A 70 -4.24 1.88 6.30
N VAL A 71 -4.97 2.14 5.22
CA VAL A 71 -4.88 3.42 4.48
C VAL A 71 -5.31 4.60 5.34
N GLY A 72 -6.41 4.47 6.09
CA GLY A 72 -6.89 5.51 6.99
C GLY A 72 -5.89 5.81 8.12
N VAL A 73 -5.26 4.79 8.71
CA VAL A 73 -4.21 4.98 9.73
C VAL A 73 -2.96 5.60 9.09
N CYS A 74 -2.57 5.18 7.88
CA CYS A 74 -1.48 5.81 7.13
C CYS A 74 -1.72 7.31 6.94
N ALA A 75 -2.94 7.71 6.57
CA ALA A 75 -3.30 9.11 6.34
C ALA A 75 -3.06 10.00 7.58
N GLN A 76 -3.30 9.47 8.80
CA GLN A 76 -3.08 10.19 10.06
C GLN A 76 -1.61 10.59 10.28
N TYR A 77 -0.67 9.78 9.79
CA TYR A 77 0.76 10.10 9.87
C TYR A 77 1.23 11.05 8.78
N THR A 78 0.50 11.14 7.67
CA THR A 78 0.80 12.05 6.55
C THR A 78 0.29 13.48 6.77
N GLY A 79 -0.47 13.73 7.85
CA GLY A 79 -0.97 15.06 8.20
C GLY A 79 -2.11 15.56 7.31
N ARG A 80 -2.89 14.64 6.73
CA ARG A 80 -4.15 14.94 6.04
C ARG A 80 -5.35 14.76 6.96
#